data_AF-A0A3N1IFE0-F1
#
_entry.id   AF-A0A3N1IFE0-F1
#
_cell.length_a   1.000
_cell.length_b   1.000
_cell.length_c   1.000
_cell.angle_alpha   90.00
_cell.angle_beta   90.00
_cell.angle_gamma   90.00
#
_symmetry.space_group_name_H-M   'P 1'
#
loop_
_entity.id
_entity.type
_entity.pdbx_description
1 polymer ?
#
loop_
_entity_poly.entity_id
_entity_poly.type
_entity_poly.pdbx_seq_one_letter_code
_entity_poly.pdbx_strand_id
1 'polypeptide(L)'
;MQAETLAGLMGLAGAVVGAGVSTGAVVWQQRKTAHEAERTYLLGLSEAAANEVIQLTYAIEDHFRQGVPTTSFPETRQQWLADLRMILRELETQTLRFPDKKVQRVVLWGHAEIFRDPDGVAEEAEWVAPRYGNICHHFRTVMGTVIRREPFPDGVWAAFPGAWPPS
;
A
#
# COMPACT_ATOMS: atom_id res chain seq x y z
N MET A 1 23.82 68.18 -2.20
CA MET A 1 23.83 67.17 -1.11
C MET A 1 22.51 66.39 -0.95
N GLN A 2 21.42 66.67 -1.68
CA GLN A 2 20.13 65.97 -1.49
C GLN A 2 19.88 64.77 -2.45
N ALA A 3 20.52 64.73 -3.63
CA ALA A 3 20.25 63.66 -4.61
C ALA A 3 20.97 62.33 -4.29
N GLU A 4 22.20 62.40 -3.77
CA GLU A 4 23.01 61.22 -3.44
C GLU A 4 22.48 60.47 -2.21
N THR A 5 21.93 61.19 -1.23
CA THR A 5 21.27 60.59 -0.05
C THR A 5 19.95 59.90 -0.40
N LEU A 6 19.20 60.45 -1.36
CA LEU A 6 17.95 59.83 -1.84
C LEU A 6 18.20 58.57 -2.67
N ALA A 7 19.24 58.58 -3.52
CA ALA A 7 19.67 57.42 -4.29
C ALA A 7 20.18 56.29 -3.38
N GLY A 8 20.93 56.61 -2.32
CA GLY A 8 21.38 55.63 -1.32
C GLY A 8 20.25 54.96 -0.55
N LEU A 9 19.20 55.72 -0.19
CA LEU A 9 18.00 55.19 0.47
C LEU A 9 17.16 54.31 -0.47
N MET A 10 17.01 54.70 -1.73
CA MET A 10 16.35 53.89 -2.76
C MET A 10 17.11 52.59 -3.05
N GLY A 11 18.44 52.63 -3.08
CA GLY A 11 19.30 51.45 -3.24
C GLY A 11 19.19 50.48 -2.06
N LEU A 12 19.14 50.99 -0.83
CA LEU A 12 18.93 50.17 0.37
C LEU A 12 17.53 49.54 0.40
N ALA A 13 16.49 50.28 0.02
CA ALA A 13 15.14 49.74 -0.07
C ALA A 13 15.03 48.63 -1.14
N GLY A 14 15.65 48.83 -2.31
CA GLY A 14 15.74 47.82 -3.36
C GLY A 14 16.48 46.54 -2.93
N ALA A 15 17.56 46.69 -2.16
CA ALA A 15 18.32 45.56 -1.63
C ALA A 15 17.51 44.74 -0.60
N VAL A 16 16.73 45.39 0.26
CA VAL A 16 15.87 44.70 1.25
C VAL A 16 14.73 43.94 0.56
N VAL A 17 14.08 44.55 -0.43
CA VAL A 17 13.01 43.89 -1.21
C VAL A 17 13.58 42.73 -2.03
N GLY A 18 14.72 42.93 -2.69
CA GLY A 18 15.41 41.88 -3.45
C GLY A 18 15.82 40.69 -2.57
N ALA A 19 16.33 40.94 -1.36
CA ALA A 19 16.66 39.91 -0.39
C ALA A 19 15.43 39.17 0.17
N GLY A 20 14.32 39.89 0.39
CA GLY A 20 13.06 39.28 0.87
C GLY A 20 12.43 38.35 -0.15
N VAL A 21 12.39 38.77 -1.43
CA VAL A 21 11.84 37.96 -2.52
C VAL A 21 12.73 36.75 -2.81
N SER A 22 14.05 36.91 -2.82
CA SER A 22 14.97 35.79 -3.04
C SER A 22 14.91 34.77 -1.91
N THR A 23 14.85 35.21 -0.65
CA THR A 23 14.71 34.32 0.51
C THR A 23 13.35 33.61 0.50
N GLY A 24 12.26 34.33 0.19
CA GLY A 24 10.92 33.74 0.06
C GLY A 24 10.82 32.71 -1.05
N ALA A 25 11.44 32.98 -2.20
CA ALA A 25 11.49 32.04 -3.33
C ALA A 25 12.28 30.76 -2.97
N VAL A 26 13.41 30.89 -2.27
CA VAL A 26 14.19 29.73 -1.80
C VAL A 26 13.39 28.90 -0.80
N VAL A 27 12.71 29.51 0.17
CA VAL A 27 11.88 28.79 1.15
C VAL A 27 10.72 28.07 0.46
N TRP A 28 10.04 28.74 -0.49
CA TRP A 28 8.97 28.11 -1.25
C TRP A 28 9.48 26.94 -2.11
N GLN A 29 10.62 27.13 -2.79
CA GLN A 29 11.26 26.09 -3.60
C GLN A 29 11.69 24.91 -2.74
N GLN A 30 12.31 25.15 -1.57
CA GLN A 30 12.68 24.10 -0.61
C GLN A 30 11.45 23.33 -0.10
N ARG A 31 10.35 24.02 0.21
CA ARG A 31 9.10 23.37 0.64
C ARG A 31 8.51 22.50 -0.46
N LYS A 32 8.49 22.99 -1.70
CA LYS A 32 8.01 22.25 -2.86
C LYS A 32 8.85 21.01 -3.11
N THR A 33 10.18 21.15 -3.12
CA THR A 33 11.11 20.02 -3.28
C THR A 33 10.95 18.99 -2.15
N ALA A 34 10.75 19.44 -0.91
CA ALA A 34 10.50 18.54 0.22
C ALA A 34 9.20 17.74 0.05
N HIS A 35 8.12 18.38 -0.40
CA HIS A 35 6.84 17.69 -0.67
C HIS A 35 6.96 16.69 -1.83
N GLU A 36 7.68 17.05 -2.90
CA GLU A 36 7.90 16.15 -4.03
C GLU A 36 8.78 14.95 -3.66
N ALA A 37 9.80 15.18 -2.81
CA ALA A 37 10.65 14.12 -2.27
C ALA A 37 9.85 13.17 -1.35
N GLU A 38 9.02 13.72 -0.46
CA GLU A 38 8.14 12.93 0.41
C GLU A 38 7.15 12.10 -0.42
N ARG A 39 6.51 12.70 -1.43
CA ARG A 39 5.62 11.99 -2.34
C ARG A 39 6.33 10.85 -3.05
N THR A 40 7.53 11.09 -3.57
CA THR A 40 8.32 10.07 -4.26
C THR A 40 8.72 8.94 -3.32
N TYR A 41 9.11 9.27 -2.09
CA TYR A 41 9.44 8.30 -1.05
C TYR A 41 8.24 7.41 -0.70
N LEU A 42 7.07 8.00 -0.46
CA LEU A 42 5.85 7.26 -0.15
C LEU A 42 5.40 6.36 -1.32
N LEU A 43 5.60 6.81 -2.56
CA LEU A 43 5.36 6.00 -3.75
C LEU A 43 6.31 4.81 -3.81
N GLY A 44 7.61 5.01 -3.58
CA GLY A 44 8.60 3.93 -3.55
C GLY A 44 8.31 2.91 -2.45
N LEU A 45 7.88 3.36 -1.26
CA LEU A 45 7.46 2.49 -0.16
C LEU A 45 6.22 1.65 -0.55
N SER A 46 5.27 2.25 -1.26
CA SER A 46 4.06 1.58 -1.74
C SER A 46 4.38 0.53 -2.81
N GLU A 47 5.28 0.84 -3.74
CA GLU A 47 5.72 -0.11 -4.78
C GLU A 47 6.47 -1.30 -4.18
N ALA A 48 7.36 -1.05 -3.21
CA ALA A 48 8.04 -2.11 -2.48
C ALA A 48 7.04 -3.00 -1.71
N ALA A 49 6.11 -2.38 -0.98
CA ALA A 49 5.06 -3.11 -0.26
C ALA A 49 4.16 -3.91 -1.22
N ALA A 50 3.85 -3.39 -2.40
CA ALA A 50 3.06 -4.09 -3.41
C ALA A 50 3.77 -5.35 -3.92
N ASN A 51 5.08 -5.26 -4.16
CA ASN A 51 5.89 -6.43 -4.52
C ASN A 51 5.91 -7.48 -3.40
N GLU A 52 6.08 -7.06 -2.15
CA GLU A 52 6.04 -7.98 -0.99
C GLU A 52 4.68 -8.67 -0.86
N VAL A 53 3.57 -7.94 -1.01
CA VAL A 53 2.23 -8.53 -1.01
C VAL A 53 2.08 -9.57 -2.12
N ILE A 54 2.62 -9.31 -3.32
CA ILE A 54 2.62 -10.29 -4.42
C ILE A 54 3.42 -11.54 -4.04
N GLN A 55 4.61 -11.40 -3.47
CA GLN A 55 5.41 -12.56 -3.04
C GLN A 55 4.69 -13.37 -1.95
N LEU A 56 4.09 -12.70 -0.98
CA LEU A 56 3.29 -13.34 0.07
C LEU A 56 2.07 -14.08 -0.50
N THR A 57 1.48 -13.62 -1.60
CA THR A 57 0.38 -14.36 -2.25
C THR A 57 0.83 -15.71 -2.80
N TYR A 58 2.04 -15.79 -3.35
CA TYR A 58 2.61 -17.07 -3.78
C TYR A 58 2.96 -17.96 -2.59
N ALA A 59 3.47 -17.38 -1.50
CA ALA A 59 3.71 -18.13 -0.26
C ALA A 59 2.41 -18.71 0.32
N ILE A 60 1.31 -17.96 0.28
CA ILE A 60 -0.03 -18.45 0.66
C ILE A 60 -0.44 -19.61 -0.26
N GLU A 61 -0.38 -19.43 -1.58
CA GLU A 61 -0.77 -20.46 -2.54
C GLU A 61 0.07 -21.73 -2.38
N ASP A 62 1.38 -21.61 -2.18
CA ASP A 62 2.29 -22.75 -1.96
C ASP A 62 1.99 -23.45 -0.62
N HIS A 63 1.65 -22.69 0.42
CA HIS A 63 1.25 -23.24 1.72
C HIS A 63 -0.05 -24.05 1.64
N PHE A 64 -1.05 -23.54 0.91
CA PHE A 64 -2.31 -24.26 0.67
C PHE A 64 -2.16 -25.43 -0.31
N ARG A 65 -1.22 -25.37 -1.27
CA ARG A 65 -0.97 -26.47 -2.23
C ARG A 65 -0.54 -27.77 -1.54
N GLN A 66 0.07 -27.67 -0.36
CA GLN A 66 0.44 -28.84 0.45
C GLN A 66 -0.78 -29.53 1.09
N GLY A 67 -1.96 -28.91 1.00
CA GLY A 67 -3.20 -29.37 1.60
C GLY A 67 -3.35 -28.94 3.06
N VAL A 68 -4.59 -28.79 3.51
CA VAL A 68 -4.90 -28.48 4.91
C VAL A 68 -4.87 -29.79 5.71
N PRO A 69 -4.02 -29.92 6.76
CA PRO A 69 -3.97 -31.12 7.57
C PRO A 69 -5.31 -31.40 8.26
N THR A 70 -5.74 -32.67 8.24
CA THR A 70 -6.97 -33.11 8.90
C THR A 70 -6.92 -32.88 10.41
N THR A 71 -8.08 -32.69 11.04
CA THR A 71 -8.19 -32.51 12.50
C THR A 71 -7.73 -33.72 13.32
N SER A 72 -7.58 -34.89 12.70
CA SER A 72 -7.06 -36.11 13.31
C SER A 72 -5.57 -36.04 13.70
N PHE A 73 -4.82 -35.07 13.17
CA PHE A 73 -3.41 -34.84 13.49
C PHE A 73 -3.21 -33.44 14.08
N PRO A 74 -3.52 -33.24 15.38
CA PRO A 74 -3.60 -31.91 15.98
C PRO A 74 -2.27 -31.16 15.99
N GLU A 75 -1.15 -31.85 16.22
CA GLU A 75 0.19 -31.22 16.23
C GLU A 75 0.59 -30.71 14.84
N THR A 76 0.42 -31.53 13.80
CA THR A 76 0.67 -31.16 12.41
C THR A 76 -0.22 -29.98 11.98
N ARG A 77 -1.50 -30.02 12.37
CA ARG A 77 -2.45 -28.95 12.06
C ARG A 77 -2.12 -27.65 12.80
N GLN A 78 -1.68 -27.71 14.06
CA GLN A 78 -1.24 -26.53 14.80
C GLN A 78 0.00 -25.89 14.19
N GLN A 79 0.99 -26.70 13.79
CA GLN A 79 2.18 -26.19 13.12
C GLN A 79 1.80 -25.52 11.79
N TRP A 80 0.96 -26.18 10.98
CA TRP A 80 0.48 -25.61 9.72
C TRP A 80 -0.23 -24.27 9.92
N LEU A 81 -1.13 -24.17 10.91
CA LEU A 81 -1.79 -22.91 11.26
C LEU A 81 -0.82 -21.84 11.76
N ALA A 82 0.23 -22.23 12.49
CA ALA A 82 1.26 -21.30 12.95
C ALA A 82 2.03 -20.71 11.77
N ASP A 83 2.43 -21.55 10.81
CA ASP A 83 3.13 -21.12 9.60
C ASP A 83 2.25 -20.18 8.75
N LEU A 84 0.98 -20.52 8.56
CA LEU A 84 0.01 -19.64 7.89
C LEU A 84 -0.10 -18.28 8.59
N ARG A 85 -0.16 -18.26 9.92
CA ARG A 85 -0.24 -17.02 10.70
C ARG A 85 1.00 -16.14 10.54
N MET A 86 2.18 -16.72 10.36
CA MET A 86 3.39 -15.92 10.08
C MET A 86 3.26 -15.19 8.75
N ILE A 87 2.86 -15.90 7.69
CA ILE A 87 2.66 -15.32 6.35
C ILE A 87 1.60 -14.21 6.42
N LEU A 88 0.48 -14.46 7.10
CA LEU A 88 -0.60 -13.48 7.25
C LEU A 88 -0.18 -12.25 8.07
N ARG A 89 0.69 -12.40 9.08
CA ARG A 89 1.22 -11.28 9.86
C ARG A 89 2.15 -10.40 9.03
N GLU A 90 2.98 -11.01 8.18
CA GLU A 90 3.81 -10.27 7.24
C GLU A 90 2.95 -9.50 6.24
N LEU A 91 1.88 -10.13 5.75
CA LEU A 91 0.88 -9.50 4.88
C LEU A 91 0.22 -8.29 5.55
N GLU A 92 -0.23 -8.44 6.80
CA GLU A 92 -0.79 -7.35 7.60
C GLU A 92 0.21 -6.20 7.77
N THR A 93 1.49 -6.51 7.99
CA THR A 93 2.55 -5.50 8.14
C THR A 93 2.74 -4.67 6.87
N GLN A 94 2.62 -5.27 5.68
CA GLN A 94 2.71 -4.52 4.42
C GLN A 94 1.55 -3.55 4.25
N THR A 95 0.37 -3.81 4.84
CA THR A 95 -0.80 -2.94 4.69
C THR A 95 -0.55 -1.52 5.18
N LEU A 96 0.25 -1.37 6.25
CA LEU A 96 0.56 -0.09 6.88
C LEU A 96 1.39 0.82 5.96
N ARG A 97 2.03 0.25 4.93
CA ARG A 97 2.90 0.96 3.99
C ARG A 97 2.17 1.59 2.82
N PHE A 98 0.90 1.24 2.60
CA PHE A 98 0.09 1.86 1.57
C PHE A 98 -0.58 3.14 2.08
N PRO A 99 -0.45 4.28 1.40
CA PRO A 99 -1.17 5.50 1.77
C PRO A 99 -2.67 5.40 1.41
N ASP A 100 -3.03 4.62 0.39
CA ASP A 100 -4.41 4.46 -0.05
C ASP A 100 -5.17 3.46 0.83
N LYS A 101 -6.21 3.96 1.53
CA LYS A 101 -7.09 3.16 2.39
C LYS A 101 -7.86 2.08 1.65
N LYS A 102 -8.08 2.23 0.34
CA LYS A 102 -8.69 1.18 -0.50
C LYS A 102 -7.80 -0.05 -0.56
N VAL A 103 -6.52 0.18 -0.83
CA VAL A 103 -5.52 -0.87 -0.92
C VAL A 103 -5.37 -1.56 0.43
N GLN A 104 -5.28 -0.79 1.52
CA GLN A 104 -5.25 -1.34 2.88
C GLN A 104 -6.44 -2.27 3.12
N ARG A 105 -7.65 -1.83 2.76
CA ARG A 105 -8.88 -2.59 3.01
C ARG A 105 -8.95 -3.89 2.21
N VAL A 106 -8.50 -3.89 0.96
CA VAL A 106 -8.40 -5.12 0.14
C VAL A 106 -7.54 -6.14 0.86
N VAL A 107 -6.32 -5.75 1.25
CA VAL A 107 -5.38 -6.68 1.87
C VAL A 107 -5.89 -7.17 3.22
N LEU A 108 -6.45 -6.28 4.05
CA LEU A 108 -7.03 -6.63 5.35
C LEU A 108 -8.26 -7.55 5.22
N TRP A 109 -9.09 -7.37 4.19
CA TRP A 109 -10.23 -8.25 3.94
C TRP A 109 -9.76 -9.67 3.61
N GLY A 110 -8.83 -9.81 2.66
CA GLY A 110 -8.36 -11.16 2.27
C GLY A 110 -7.56 -11.82 3.40
N HIS A 111 -6.79 -11.04 4.16
CA HIS A 111 -6.20 -11.50 5.42
C HIS A 111 -7.26 -12.07 6.38
N ALA A 112 -8.33 -11.31 6.63
CA ALA A 112 -9.39 -11.71 7.55
C ALA A 112 -10.19 -12.93 7.06
N GLU A 113 -10.41 -13.07 5.75
CA GLU A 113 -11.05 -14.26 5.17
C GLU A 113 -10.20 -15.52 5.42
N ILE A 114 -8.91 -15.47 5.06
CA ILE A 114 -8.00 -16.62 5.21
C ILE A 114 -7.78 -16.94 6.70
N PHE A 115 -7.63 -15.92 7.55
CA PHE A 115 -7.38 -16.10 8.97
C PHE A 115 -8.57 -16.74 9.72
N ARG A 116 -9.79 -16.33 9.38
CA ARG A 116 -11.01 -16.77 10.09
C ARG A 116 -11.38 -18.20 9.76
N ASP A 117 -11.27 -18.58 8.49
CA ASP A 117 -11.75 -19.87 7.99
C ASP A 117 -10.76 -20.47 6.96
N PRO A 118 -9.59 -20.94 7.41
CA PRO A 118 -8.57 -21.53 6.52
C PRO A 118 -9.10 -22.75 5.76
N ASP A 119 -9.93 -23.58 6.40
CA ASP A 119 -10.49 -24.78 5.79
C ASP A 119 -11.50 -24.40 4.69
N GLY A 120 -12.43 -23.49 4.97
CA GLY A 120 -13.44 -23.07 3.99
C GLY A 120 -12.86 -22.29 2.82
N VAL A 121 -11.72 -21.60 2.97
CA VAL A 121 -11.05 -20.98 1.82
C VAL A 121 -10.25 -21.99 0.99
N ALA A 122 -9.85 -23.12 1.58
CA ALA A 122 -9.18 -24.23 0.90
C ALA A 122 -10.13 -25.21 0.23
N GLU A 123 -11.41 -25.19 0.60
CA GLU A 123 -12.43 -26.06 0.03
C GLU A 123 -12.52 -25.86 -1.49
N GLU A 124 -12.33 -26.96 -2.22
CA GLU A 124 -12.48 -27.03 -3.66
C GLU A 124 -13.83 -27.68 -3.97
N ALA A 125 -14.68 -26.97 -4.71
CA ALA A 125 -15.89 -27.56 -5.28
C ALA A 125 -15.59 -28.04 -6.71
N GLU A 126 -16.34 -29.03 -7.19
CA GLU A 126 -16.07 -29.81 -8.43
C GLU A 126 -15.79 -28.97 -9.69
N TRP A 127 -16.12 -27.67 -9.69
CA TRP A 127 -15.90 -26.73 -10.80
C TRP A 127 -15.49 -25.32 -10.36
N VAL A 128 -15.09 -25.14 -9.09
CA VAL A 128 -14.77 -23.83 -8.52
C VAL A 128 -13.40 -23.92 -7.85
N ALA A 129 -12.46 -23.13 -8.36
CA ALA A 129 -11.13 -23.00 -7.77
C ALA A 129 -11.24 -22.61 -6.28
N PRO A 130 -10.32 -23.08 -5.42
CA PRO A 130 -10.31 -22.73 -4.01
C PRO A 130 -10.37 -21.21 -3.80
N ARG A 131 -11.12 -20.76 -2.79
CA ARG A 131 -11.32 -19.32 -2.55
C ARG A 131 -10.02 -18.60 -2.24
N TYR A 132 -9.02 -19.25 -1.61
CA TYR A 132 -7.71 -18.63 -1.37
C TYR A 132 -7.02 -18.20 -2.67
N GLY A 133 -7.19 -18.97 -3.76
CA GLY A 133 -6.62 -18.64 -5.07
C GLY A 133 -7.24 -17.37 -5.66
N ASN A 134 -8.56 -17.22 -5.53
CA ASN A 134 -9.25 -15.99 -5.94
C ASN A 134 -8.81 -14.77 -5.12
N ILE A 135 -8.65 -14.94 -3.79
CA ILE A 135 -8.14 -13.87 -2.91
C ILE A 135 -6.73 -13.45 -3.35
N CYS A 136 -5.84 -14.42 -3.56
CA CYS A 136 -4.47 -14.17 -4.02
C CYS A 136 -4.43 -13.52 -5.41
N HIS A 137 -5.30 -13.92 -6.31
CA HIS A 137 -5.45 -13.29 -7.62
C HIS A 137 -5.88 -11.82 -7.53
N HIS A 138 -6.86 -11.51 -6.67
CA HIS A 138 -7.28 -10.12 -6.48
C HIS A 138 -6.19 -9.25 -5.85
N PHE A 139 -5.44 -9.78 -4.88
CA PHE A 139 -4.26 -9.08 -4.33
C PHE A 139 -3.28 -8.74 -5.44
N ARG A 140 -2.88 -9.73 -6.26
CA ARG A 140 -1.96 -9.51 -7.38
C ARG A 140 -2.49 -8.50 -8.39
N THR A 141 -3.80 -8.50 -8.64
CA THR A 141 -4.44 -7.53 -9.54
C THR A 141 -4.36 -6.11 -8.99
N VAL A 142 -4.72 -5.89 -7.72
CA VAL A 142 -4.67 -4.57 -7.07
C VAL A 142 -3.23 -4.10 -6.88
N MET A 143 -2.31 -4.96 -6.47
CA MET A 143 -0.88 -4.61 -6.36
C MET A 143 -0.29 -4.26 -7.73
N GLY A 144 -0.72 -4.98 -8.78
CA GLY A 144 -0.33 -4.68 -10.15
C GLY A 144 -0.71 -3.26 -10.58
N THR A 145 -1.89 -2.77 -10.20
CA THR A 145 -2.27 -1.37 -10.50
C THR A 145 -1.52 -0.36 -9.62
N VAL A 146 -1.17 -0.70 -8.37
CA VAL A 146 -0.29 0.13 -7.53
C VAL A 146 1.07 0.31 -8.20
N ILE A 147 1.68 -0.77 -8.70
CA ILE A 147 2.98 -0.75 -9.38
C ILE A 147 2.91 0.03 -10.71
N ARG A 148 1.88 -0.23 -11.52
CA ARG A 148 1.70 0.45 -12.82
C ARG A 148 1.15 1.87 -12.69
N ARG A 149 0.73 2.28 -11.49
CA ARG A 149 0.11 3.58 -11.19
C ARG A 149 -1.17 3.80 -12.01
N GLU A 150 -1.93 2.72 -12.19
CA GLU A 150 -3.19 2.70 -12.92
C GLU A 150 -4.39 2.82 -11.97
N PRO A 151 -5.55 3.30 -12.45
CA PRO A 151 -6.78 3.22 -11.70
C PRO A 151 -7.13 1.76 -11.38
N PHE A 152 -7.74 1.53 -10.22
CA PHE A 152 -8.16 0.20 -9.82
C PHE A 152 -9.32 -0.30 -10.67
N PRO A 153 -9.31 -1.58 -11.12
CA PRO A 153 -10.38 -2.14 -11.92
C PRO A 153 -11.70 -2.23 -11.15
N ASP A 154 -12.79 -1.76 -11.76
CA ASP A 154 -14.11 -1.72 -11.14
C ASP A 154 -14.62 -3.11 -10.71
N GLY A 155 -14.32 -4.14 -11.50
CA GLY A 155 -14.77 -5.51 -11.26
C GLY A 155 -14.15 -6.19 -10.03
N VAL A 156 -12.96 -5.76 -9.61
CA VAL A 156 -12.31 -6.32 -8.42
C VAL A 156 -13.12 -5.99 -7.18
N TRP A 157 -13.69 -4.80 -7.08
CA TRP A 157 -14.43 -4.34 -5.90
C TRP A 157 -15.72 -5.11 -5.63
N ALA A 158 -16.35 -5.67 -6.67
CA ALA A 158 -17.55 -6.49 -6.52
C ALA A 158 -17.29 -7.77 -5.70
N ALA A 159 -16.04 -8.26 -5.71
CA ALA A 159 -15.63 -9.42 -4.93
C ALA A 159 -15.34 -9.11 -3.44
N PHE A 160 -15.35 -7.84 -3.05
CA PHE A 160 -15.08 -7.39 -1.67
C PHE A 160 -16.30 -6.65 -1.12
N PRO A 161 -17.36 -7.35 -0.67
CA PRO A 161 -18.51 -6.71 -0.05
C PRO A 161 -18.05 -6.00 1.24
N GLY A 162 -18.01 -4.66 1.19
CA GLY A 162 -17.47 -3.79 2.24
C GLY A 162 -16.25 -2.96 1.82
N ALA A 163 -15.64 -3.22 0.66
CA ALA A 163 -14.50 -2.46 0.17
C ALA A 163 -14.85 -1.12 -0.49
N TRP A 164 -16.06 -0.91 -1.04
CA TRP A 164 -16.53 0.38 -1.60
C TRP A 164 -18.08 0.41 -1.83
N PRO A 165 -18.77 1.56 -1.64
CA PRO A 165 -19.50 1.97 -0.42
C PRO A 165 -20.97 1.46 -0.33
N PRO A 166 -21.68 1.79 0.77
CA PRO A 166 -22.88 2.61 0.57
C PRO A 166 -22.84 3.88 1.44
N SER A 167 -23.06 5.03 0.78
CA SER A 167 -23.34 6.38 1.30
C SER A 167 -22.45 6.94 2.41
#